data_AF-A0A6B7PJK6-F1
#
_entry.id   AF-A0A6B7PJK6-F1
#
_cell.length_a   1.000
_cell.length_b   1.000
_cell.length_c   1.000
_cell.angle_alpha   90.00
_cell.angle_beta   90.00
_cell.angle_gamma   90.00
#
_symmetry.space_group_name_H-M   'P 1'
#
loop_
_entity.id
_entity.type
_entity.pdbx_description
1 polymer ?
#
loop_
_entity_poly.entity_id
_entity_poly.type
_entity_poly.pdbx_seq_one_letter_code
_entity_poly.pdbx_strand_id
1 'polypeptide(L)' 'MNKLQREAVIRTALELLNDVGMEGLTTRRLAERLGVQQPALY' A
#
# COMPACT_ATOMS: atom_id res chain seq x y z
N MET A 1 0.14 -7.20 17.18
CA MET A 1 0.59 -6.50 15.97
C MET A 1 0.45 -7.47 14.81
N ASN A 2 -0.66 -7.41 14.05
CA ASN A 2 -0.88 -8.35 12.96
C ASN A 2 0.15 -8.07 11.87
N LYS A 3 1.03 -9.03 11.60
CA LYS A 3 2.07 -8.91 10.58
C LYS A 3 1.37 -8.62 9.25
N LEU A 4 1.72 -7.50 8.62
CA LEU A 4 1.19 -7.12 7.32
C LEU A 4 1.46 -8.28 6.35
N GLN A 5 0.41 -8.89 5.80
CA GLN A 5 0.57 -9.99 4.88
C GLN A 5 1.08 -9.44 3.55
N ARG A 6 2.26 -9.90 3.11
CA ARG A 6 2.90 -9.46 1.85
C ARG A 6 1.93 -9.49 0.67
N GLU A 7 1.07 -10.49 0.61
CA GLU A 7 0.07 -10.65 -0.44
C GLU A 7 -0.97 -9.54 -0.45
N ALA A 8 -1.42 -9.08 0.74
CA ALA A 8 -2.34 -7.95 0.87
C ALA A 8 -1.69 -6.66 0.37
N VAL A 9 -0.42 -6.42 0.71
CA VAL A 9 0.33 -5.24 0.24
C VAL A 9 0.41 -5.21 -1.28
N ILE A 10 0.75 -6.34 -1.90
CA ILE A 10 0.89 -6.44 -3.35
C ILE A 10 -0.46 -6.22 -4.03
N ARG A 11 -1.55 -6.84 -3.53
CA ARG A 11 -2.89 -6.62 -4.08
C ARG A 11 -3.31 -5.16 -4.01
N THR A 12 -3.18 -4.52 -2.84
CA THR A 12 -3.54 -3.11 -2.68
C THR A 12 -2.66 -2.18 -3.54
N ALA A 13 -1.39 -2.52 -3.76
CA ALA A 13 -0.52 -1.76 -4.64
C ALA A 13 -0.95 -1.86 -6.11
N LEU A 14 -1.38 -3.04 -6.58
CA LEU A 14 -1.91 -3.23 -7.93
C LEU A 14 -3.26 -2.51 -8.13
N GLU A 15 -4.15 -2.58 -7.14
CA GLU A 15 -5.41 -1.82 -7.16
C GLU A 15 -5.15 -0.31 -7.21
N LEU A 16 -4.23 0.17 -6.35
CA LEU A 16 -3.85 1.58 -6.35
C LEU A 16 -3.20 2.00 -7.68
N LEU A 17 -2.35 1.16 -8.27
CA LEU A 17 -1.77 1.40 -9.58
C LEU A 17 -2.85 1.58 -10.66
N ASN A 18 -3.90 0.75 -10.65
CA ASN A 18 -5.01 0.88 -11.60
C ASN A 18 -5.80 2.19 -11.41
N ASP A 19 -5.91 2.67 -10.17
CA ASP A 19 -6.69 3.87 -9.85
C ASP A 19 -5.96 5.17 -10.15
N VAL A 20 -4.64 5.22 -9.92
CA VAL A 20 -3.86 6.48 -9.97
C VAL A 20 -2.66 6.46 -10.91
N GLY A 21 -2.40 5.34 -11.58
CA GLY A 21 -1.24 5.17 -12.44
C GLY A 21 0.09 5.13 -11.70
N MET A 22 1.19 4.93 -12.44
CA MET A 22 2.53 4.78 -11.89
C MET A 22 3.00 6.02 -11.11
N GLU A 23 2.72 7.23 -11.61
CA GLU A 23 3.11 8.48 -10.94
C GLU A 23 2.35 8.70 -9.62
N GLY A 24 1.12 8.21 -9.54
CA GLY A 24 0.30 8.31 -8.33
C GLY A 24 0.60 7.24 -7.29
N LEU A 25 1.31 6.17 -7.67
CA LEU A 25 1.65 5.05 -6.78
C LEU A 25 2.81 5.44 -5.86
N THR A 26 2.50 5.72 -4.59
CA THR A 26 3.49 6.05 -3.57
C THR A 26 3.29 5.18 -2.33
N THR A 27 4.37 4.94 -1.58
CA THR A 27 4.30 4.20 -0.30
C THR A 27 3.37 4.86 0.71
N ARG A 28 3.21 6.20 0.66
CA ARG A 28 2.28 6.95 1.51
C ARG A 28 0.83 6.63 1.19
N ARG A 29 0.45 6.71 -0.08
CA ARG A 29 -0.91 6.36 -0.51
C ARG A 29 -1.23 4.88 -0.28
N LEU A 30 -0.23 4.00 -0.46
CA LEU A 30 -0.37 2.58 -0.14
C LEU A 30 -0.58 2.36 1.37
N ALA A 31 0.16 3.06 2.24
CA ALA A 31 -0.02 3.01 3.69
C ALA A 31 -1.40 3.49 4.12
N GLU A 32 -1.82 4.64 3.59
CA GLU A 32 -3.16 5.22 3.81
C GLU A 32 -4.26 4.23 3.43
N ARG A 33 -4.14 3.58 2.25
CA ARG A 33 -5.14 2.61 1.78
C ARG A 33 -5.15 1.31 2.57
N LEU A 34 -3.99 0.90 3.09
CA LEU A 34 -3.85 -0.24 4.00
C LEU A 34 -4.25 0.08 5.45
N GLY A 35 -4.58 1.34 5.76
CA GLY A 35 -4.93 1.76 7.11
C GLY A 35 -3.78 1.65 8.11
N VAL A 36 -2.52 1.73 7.64
CA VAL A 36 -1.32 1.61 8.48
C VAL A 36 -0.57 2.93 8.57
N GLN A 37 -0.09 3.27 9.76
CA GLN A 37 0.79 4.42 9.94
C GLN A 37 2.18 4.10 9.36
N GLN A 38 2.81 5.07 8.69
CA GLN A 38 4.17 4.94 8.14
C GLN A 38 5.21 4.98 9.26
N PRO A 39 5.46 3.82 9.89
CA PRO A 39 6.76 3.13 9.81
C PRO A 39 6.65 1.65 9.41
N ALA A 40 5.47 1.12 9.05
CA ALA A 40 5.24 -0.32 8.87
C ALA A 40 5.58 -0.90 7.48
N LEU A 41 6.02 -0.07 6.54
CA LEU A 41 6.27 -0.46 5.14
C LEU A 41 7.76 -0.66 4.79
N TYR A 42 8.67 -0.39 5.74
CA TYR A 42 10.10 -0.64 5.60
C TYR A 42 10.48 -2.06 6.05
#